data_AF-A0A2P4P699-F1
#
_entry.id   AF-A0A2P4P699-F1
#
_cell.length_a   1.000
_cell.length_b   1.000
_cell.length_c   1.000
_cell.angle_alpha   90.00
_cell.angle_beta   90.00
_cell.angle_gamma   90.00
#
_symmetry.space_group_name_H-M   'P 1'
#
loop_
_entity.id
_entity.type
_entity.pdbx_description
1 polymer ?
#
loop_
_entity_poly.entity_id
_entity_poly.type
_entity_poly.pdbx_seq_one_letter_code
_entity_poly.pdbx_strand_id
1 'polypeptide(L)'
;MTIKEITCSCLNLKYLDLKGCENISKEAIDRLVSLNPNTHVENFVSTITTPDLIGALSDLLSRYSNTSIAINSQFLTQSTLISRAVDRILADQAECWYSTDLTNPEL
;
A
#
# COMPACT_ATOMS: atom_id res chain seq x y z
N MET A 1 26.31 31.17 -9.77
CA MET A 1 26.93 30.06 -10.50
C MET A 1 25.83 29.15 -10.99
N THR A 2 25.71 28.98 -12.30
CA THR A 2 24.69 28.09 -12.90
C THR A 2 25.33 26.77 -13.36
N ILE A 3 24.55 25.69 -13.46
CA ILE A 3 25.03 24.41 -14.04
C ILE A 3 25.63 24.64 -15.44
N LYS A 4 25.03 25.53 -16.24
CA LYS A 4 25.53 25.91 -17.56
C LYS A 4 26.95 26.48 -17.50
N GLU A 5 27.24 27.39 -16.57
CA GLU A 5 28.58 27.94 -16.39
C GLU A 5 29.60 26.87 -15.96
N ILE A 6 29.18 25.93 -15.09
CA ILE A 6 30.01 24.80 -14.65
C ILE A 6 30.37 23.91 -15.85
N THR A 7 29.40 23.60 -16.71
CA THR A 7 29.65 22.76 -17.89
C THR A 7 30.61 23.38 -18.90
N CYS A 8 30.67 24.71 -18.99
CA CYS A 8 31.59 25.40 -19.89
C CYS A 8 32.98 25.61 -19.27
N SER A 9 33.06 25.77 -17.95
CA SER A 9 34.30 26.14 -17.26
C SER A 9 35.07 24.94 -16.71
N CYS A 10 34.40 23.82 -16.46
CA CYS A 10 34.96 22.68 -15.75
C CYS A 10 34.82 21.37 -16.54
N LEU A 11 35.66 21.20 -17.57
CA LEU A 11 35.65 20.03 -18.49
C LEU A 11 36.15 18.70 -17.87
N ASN A 12 36.66 18.73 -16.63
CA ASN A 12 37.18 17.56 -15.92
C ASN A 12 36.57 17.46 -14.51
N LEU A 13 35.32 17.90 -14.36
CA LEU A 13 34.62 17.83 -13.08
C LEU A 13 34.49 16.34 -12.67
N LYS A 14 34.88 16.03 -11.43
CA LYS A 14 34.79 14.66 -10.88
C LYS A 14 33.62 14.49 -9.92
N TYR A 15 33.27 15.56 -9.22
CA TYR A 15 32.30 15.53 -8.14
C TYR A 15 31.55 16.85 -8.08
N LEU A 16 30.24 16.79 -7.87
CA LEU A 16 29.36 17.94 -7.68
C LEU A 16 28.29 17.61 -6.64
N ASP A 17 28.27 18.37 -5.54
CA ASP A 17 27.22 18.28 -4.53
C ASP A 17 26.21 19.42 -4.74
N LEU A 18 24.93 19.06 -4.84
CA LEU A 18 23.81 19.99 -5.06
C LEU A 18 22.95 20.21 -3.81
N LYS A 19 23.45 19.85 -2.63
CA LYS A 19 22.74 20.07 -1.36
C LYS A 19 22.33 21.53 -1.20
N GLY A 20 21.04 21.75 -0.89
CA GLY A 20 20.47 23.09 -0.74
C GLY A 20 20.14 23.80 -2.06
N CYS A 21 20.31 23.15 -3.21
CA CYS A 21 19.88 23.68 -4.50
C CYS A 21 18.47 23.19 -4.85
N GLU A 22 17.47 24.07 -4.79
CA GLU A 22 16.05 23.69 -4.95
C GLU A 22 15.50 23.81 -6.39
N ASN A 23 16.16 24.58 -7.25
CA ASN A 23 15.67 24.93 -8.60
C ASN A 23 16.54 24.38 -9.75
N ILE A 24 17.09 23.18 -9.59
CA ILE A 24 17.87 22.53 -10.64
C ILE A 24 16.94 21.61 -11.44
N SER A 25 16.83 21.85 -12.75
CA SER A 25 16.05 20.99 -13.64
C SER A 25 16.81 19.71 -14.00
N LYS A 26 16.07 18.63 -14.27
CA LYS A 26 16.64 17.38 -14.80
C LYS A 26 17.44 17.61 -16.08
N GLU A 27 16.93 18.45 -16.99
CA GLU A 27 17.60 18.78 -18.24
C GLU A 27 19.00 19.40 -18.01
N ALA A 28 19.14 20.24 -16.98
CA ALA A 28 20.44 20.82 -16.64
C ALA A 28 21.45 19.74 -16.21
N ILE A 29 21.01 18.75 -15.43
CA ILE A 29 21.83 17.61 -15.01
C ILE A 29 22.19 16.72 -16.20
N ASP A 30 21.22 16.40 -17.05
CA ASP A 30 21.45 15.57 -18.24
C ASP A 30 22.51 16.21 -19.16
N ARG A 31 22.47 17.54 -19.33
CA ARG A 31 23.50 18.29 -20.06
C ARG A 31 24.87 18.23 -19.37
N LEU A 32 24.91 18.30 -18.04
CA LEU A 32 26.15 18.22 -17.28
C LEU A 32 26.81 16.84 -17.42
N VAL A 33 26.03 15.77 -17.28
CA VAL A 33 26.50 14.39 -17.46
C VAL A 33 26.93 14.14 -18.91
N SER A 34 26.24 14.72 -19.90
CA SER A 34 26.63 14.60 -21.31
C SER A 34 27.98 15.26 -21.62
N LEU A 35 28.30 16.39 -20.98
CA LEU A 35 29.55 17.12 -21.21
C LEU A 35 30.70 16.64 -20.32
N ASN A 36 30.39 16.12 -19.13
CA ASN A 36 31.35 15.60 -18.17
C ASN A 36 30.91 14.22 -17.68
N PRO A 37 31.04 13.18 -18.53
CA PRO A 37 30.50 11.83 -18.25
C PRO A 37 31.12 11.15 -17.03
N ASN A 38 32.30 11.60 -16.59
CA ASN A 38 32.98 11.08 -15.41
C ASN A 38 32.61 11.82 -14.10
N THR A 39 31.63 12.73 -14.14
CA THR A 39 31.21 13.47 -12.95
C THR A 39 30.24 12.67 -12.10
N HIS A 40 30.54 12.52 -10.82
CA HIS A 40 29.58 12.05 -9.82
C HIS A 40 28.76 13.22 -9.28
N VAL A 41 27.43 13.15 -9.36
CA VAL A 41 26.52 14.20 -8.89
C VAL A 41 25.70 13.69 -7.70
N GLU A 42 25.77 14.38 -6.57
CA GLU A 42 25.01 14.04 -5.36
C GLU A 42 23.92 15.06 -5.04
N ASN A 43 22.96 14.62 -4.21
CA ASN A 43 21.85 15.43 -3.70
C ASN A 43 20.97 16.06 -4.79
N PHE A 44 21.01 15.53 -6.01
CA PHE A 44 20.02 15.82 -7.03
C PHE A 44 18.76 15.00 -6.76
N VAL A 45 17.81 15.61 -6.06
CA VAL A 45 16.44 15.10 -6.06
C VAL A 45 15.83 15.50 -7.38
N SER A 46 15.94 14.63 -8.40
CA SER A 46 15.02 14.74 -9.51
C SER A 46 13.65 14.68 -8.87
N THR A 47 12.81 15.69 -9.05
CA THR A 47 11.40 15.59 -8.71
C THR A 47 10.88 14.37 -9.48
N ILE A 48 10.83 13.21 -8.81
CA ILE A 48 10.25 11.98 -9.36
C ILE A 48 8.75 12.22 -9.32
N THR A 49 8.29 13.11 -10.19
CA THR A 49 6.94 13.11 -10.74
C THR A 49 6.97 12.14 -11.90
N THR A 50 7.15 10.85 -11.62
CA THR A 50 6.66 9.81 -12.53
C THR A 50 5.25 9.50 -12.06
N PRO A 51 4.19 9.93 -12.79
CA PRO A 51 2.81 9.57 -12.50
C PRO A 51 2.62 8.07 -12.25
N ASP A 52 3.48 7.25 -12.87
CA ASP A 52 3.50 5.79 -12.76
C ASP A 52 3.71 5.28 -11.32
N LEU A 53 4.55 5.93 -10.51
CA LEU A 53 4.76 5.50 -9.11
C LEU A 53 3.57 5.87 -8.23
N ILE A 54 2.99 7.06 -8.45
CA ILE A 54 1.80 7.51 -7.73
C ILE A 54 0.61 6.60 -8.08
N GLY A 55 0.44 6.29 -9.36
CA GLY A 55 -0.56 5.34 -9.86
C GLY A 55 -0.39 3.95 -9.26
N ALA A 56 0.82 3.39 -9.33
CA ALA A 56 1.12 2.07 -8.76
C ALA A 56 0.88 2.00 -7.25
N LEU A 57 1.23 3.06 -6.51
CA LEU A 57 0.97 3.16 -5.07
C LEU A 57 -0.53 3.24 -4.78
N SER A 58 -1.26 4.07 -5.52
CA SER A 58 -2.72 4.19 -5.41
C SER A 58 -3.44 2.86 -5.66
N ASP A 59 -3.01 2.14 -6.70
CA ASP A 59 -3.53 0.81 -7.03
C ASP A 59 -3.25 -0.21 -5.91
N LEU A 60 -2.04 -0.20 -5.34
CA LEU A 60 -1.68 -1.07 -4.22
C LEU A 60 -2.54 -0.80 -2.98
N LEU A 61 -2.73 0.47 -2.62
CA LEU A 61 -3.57 0.86 -1.49
C LEU A 61 -5.05 0.48 -1.70
N SER A 62 -5.53 0.63 -2.93
CA SER A 62 -6.91 0.25 -3.30
C SER A 62 -7.11 -1.26 -3.19
N ARG A 63 -6.17 -2.06 -3.70
CA ARG A 63 -6.20 -3.52 -3.57
C ARG A 63 -6.21 -3.99 -2.12
N TYR A 64 -5.34 -3.40 -1.28
CA TYR A 64 -5.28 -3.75 0.14
C TYR A 64 -6.62 -3.45 0.86
N SER A 65 -7.20 -2.29 0.59
CA SER A 65 -8.48 -1.89 1.19
C SER A 65 -9.62 -2.83 0.79
N ASN A 66 -9.73 -3.15 -0.50
CA ASN A 66 -10.78 -4.01 -1.02
C ASN A 66 -10.68 -5.46 -0.50
N THR A 67 -9.46 -6.00 -0.43
CA THR A 67 -9.23 -7.36 0.10
C THR A 67 -9.55 -7.45 1.60
N SER A 68 -9.19 -6.43 2.38
CA SER A 68 -9.56 -6.34 3.80
C SER A 68 -11.07 -6.32 4.00
N ILE A 69 -11.80 -5.49 3.22
CA ILE A 69 -13.27 -5.42 3.28
C ILE A 69 -13.90 -6.77 2.93
N ALA A 70 -13.41 -7.43 1.89
CA ALA A 70 -13.93 -8.73 1.46
C ALA A 70 -13.73 -9.83 2.52
N ILE A 71 -12.56 -9.87 3.16
CA ILE A 71 -12.28 -10.82 4.25
C ILE A 71 -13.21 -10.56 5.43
N ASN A 72 -13.35 -9.30 5.84
CA ASN A 72 -14.21 -8.93 6.97
C ASN A 72 -15.68 -9.26 6.71
N SER A 73 -16.19 -8.97 5.51
CA SER A 73 -17.58 -9.29 5.15
C SER A 73 -17.84 -10.79 5.11
N GLN A 74 -16.87 -11.58 4.62
CA GLN A 74 -16.96 -13.03 4.60
C GLN A 74 -16.96 -13.60 6.03
N PHE A 75 -16.10 -13.09 6.92
CA PHE A 75 -16.07 -13.48 8.33
C PHE A 75 -17.42 -13.20 9.04
N LEU A 76 -17.97 -12.00 8.85
CA LEU A 76 -19.28 -11.63 9.41
C LEU A 76 -20.41 -12.55 8.90
N THR A 77 -20.38 -12.89 7.62
CA THR A 77 -21.37 -13.80 7.02
C THR A 77 -21.28 -15.20 7.64
N GLN A 78 -20.07 -15.75 7.77
CA GLN A 78 -19.86 -17.06 8.38
C GLN A 78 -20.27 -17.07 9.86
N SER A 79 -19.89 -16.05 10.62
CA SER A 79 -20.31 -15.88 12.02
C SER A 79 -21.84 -15.89 12.15
N THR A 80 -22.54 -15.15 11.30
CA THR A 80 -24.02 -15.10 11.30
C THR A 80 -24.65 -16.46 10.99
N LEU A 81 -24.09 -17.21 10.03
CA LEU A 81 -24.58 -18.55 9.70
C LEU A 81 -24.38 -19.53 10.86
N ILE A 82 -23.23 -19.46 11.54
CA ILE A 82 -22.93 -20.28 12.71
C ILE A 82 -23.91 -19.95 13.84
N SER A 83 -24.14 -18.68 14.15
CA SER A 83 -25.11 -18.28 15.19
C SER A 83 -26.50 -18.84 14.89
N ARG A 84 -26.98 -18.72 13.66
CA ARG A 84 -28.27 -19.30 13.25
C ARG A 84 -28.32 -20.81 13.36
N ALA A 85 -27.22 -21.50 13.10
CA ALA A 85 -27.14 -22.95 13.25
C ALA A 85 -27.19 -23.34 14.74
N VAL A 86 -26.47 -22.61 15.60
CA VAL A 86 -26.50 -22.80 17.05
C VAL A 86 -27.90 -22.56 17.60
N ASP A 87 -28.57 -21.49 17.21
CA ASP A 87 -29.94 -21.18 17.64
C ASP A 87 -30.92 -22.32 17.28
N ARG A 88 -30.79 -22.89 16.07
CA ARG A 88 -31.60 -24.04 15.64
C ARG A 88 -31.33 -25.29 16.47
N ILE A 89 -30.07 -25.58 16.77
CA ILE A 89 -29.70 -26.72 17.62
C ILE A 89 -30.28 -26.54 19.03
N LEU A 90 -30.17 -25.35 19.61
CA LEU A 90 -30.73 -25.07 20.93
C LEU A 90 -32.26 -25.19 20.94
N ALA A 91 -32.94 -24.75 19.88
CA ALA A 91 -34.39 -24.91 19.74
C ALA A 91 -34.81 -26.40 19.64
N ASP A 92 -34.10 -27.19 18.83
CA ASP A 92 -34.33 -28.63 18.69
C ASP A 92 -34.09 -29.40 20.00
N GLN A 93 -33.05 -29.02 20.76
CA GLN A 93 -32.80 -29.56 22.10
C GLN A 93 -33.91 -29.19 23.09
N ALA A 94 -34.46 -27.97 23.03
CA ALA A 94 -35.54 -27.54 23.91
C ALA A 94 -36.86 -28.30 23.64
N GLU A 95 -37.14 -28.64 22.38
CA GLU A 95 -38.30 -29.48 22.01
C GLU A 95 -38.15 -30.93 22.50
N CYS A 96 -36.92 -31.48 22.47
CA CYS A 96 -36.63 -32.84 22.95
C CYS A 96 -36.91 -33.02 24.45
N TRP A 97 -36.61 -32.01 25.28
CA TRP A 97 -36.79 -32.09 26.74
C TRP A 97 -38.28 -32.12 27.14
N TYR A 98 -39.14 -31.40 26.41
CA TYR A 98 -40.59 -31.38 26.66
C TYR A 98 -41.30 -32.70 26.30
N SER A 99 -40.74 -33.51 25.40
CA SER A 99 -41.30 -34.82 25.05
C SER A 99 -40.93 -35.92 26.03
N THR A 100 -39.81 -35.80 26.74
CA THR A 100 -39.37 -36.80 27.73
C THR A 100 -40.05 -36.65 29.10
N ASP A 101 -40.50 -35.45 29.48
CA ASP A 101 -41.20 -35.21 30.76
C ASP A 101 -42.66 -35.71 30.78
N LEU A 102 -43.28 -36.03 29.63
CA LEU A 102 -44.66 -36.53 29.55
C LEU A 102 -44.77 -38.07 29.54
N THR A 103 -43.68 -38.79 29.82
CA THR A 103 -43.69 -40.27 29.90
C THR A 103 -43.19 -40.84 31.22
N ASN A 104 -43.22 -40.08 32.32
CA ASN A 104 -43.09 -40.66 33.65
C ASN A 104 -44.49 -41.07 34.18
N PRO A 105 -44.93 -42.35 34.08
CA PRO A 105 -46.03 -42.84 34.87
C PRO A 105 -45.52 -43.03 36.30
N GLU A 106 -45.50 -41.96 37.11
CA GLU A 106 -45.44 -42.14 38.55
C GLU A 106 -46.81 -42.67 39.03
N LEU A 107 -46.78 -43.95 39.41
CA LEU A 107 -47.61 -44.67 40.40
C LEU A 107 -49.10 -44.30 40.52
#